data_AF-A0AAJ2EJ56-F1
#
_entry.id   AF-A0AAJ2EJ56-F1
#
_cell.length_a   1.000
_cell.length_b   1.000
_cell.length_c   1.000
_cell.angle_alpha   90.00
_cell.angle_beta   90.00
_cell.angle_gamma   90.00
#
_symmetry.space_group_name_H-M   'P 1'
#
loop_
_entity.id
_entity.type
_entity.pdbx_description
1 polymer ?
#
loop_
_entity_poly.entity_id
_entity_poly.type
_entity_poly.pdbx_seq_one_letter_code
_entity_poly.pdbx_strand_id
1 'polypeptide(L)'
;MVTDEQAWDALLTFVERAVGKPLFGEDHFTRDTDLNHDLDLNPDRISAFLTEWSAAFDIDMRAFDITHYYPASTLSLSRFLLTVFKAPFSRASRDTLGGCQLILGMLEAAMLYGKWPAS
;
A
#
# COMPACT_ATOMS: atom_id res chain seq x y z
N MET A 1 -1.66 -1.60 25.64
CA MET A 1 -0.79 -0.98 24.62
C MET A 1 -0.31 -2.13 23.76
N VAL A 2 -0.62 -2.14 22.47
CA VAL A 2 -0.13 -3.18 21.54
C VAL A 2 1.38 -2.95 21.38
N THR A 3 2.18 -4.00 21.47
CA THR A 3 3.62 -3.90 21.23
C THR A 3 3.90 -3.90 19.72
N ASP A 4 5.04 -3.36 19.31
CA ASP A 4 5.48 -3.35 17.90
C ASP A 4 5.42 -4.76 17.28
N GLU A 5 5.91 -5.79 17.98
CA GLU A 5 5.84 -7.17 17.47
C GLU A 5 4.40 -7.71 17.36
N GLN A 6 3.51 -7.36 18.29
CA GLN A 6 2.10 -7.77 18.20
C GLN A 6 1.38 -7.09 17.03
N ALA A 7 1.65 -5.81 16.79
CA ALA A 7 1.11 -5.08 15.65
C ALA A 7 1.62 -5.68 14.34
N TRP A 8 2.92 -5.97 14.27
CA TRP A 8 3.56 -6.58 13.12
C TRP A 8 2.98 -7.95 12.78
N ASP A 9 2.91 -8.89 13.73
CA ASP A 9 2.38 -10.24 13.50
C ASP A 9 0.91 -10.22 13.07
N ALA A 10 0.12 -9.31 13.64
CA ALA A 10 -1.28 -9.13 13.26
C ALA A 10 -1.41 -8.56 11.84
N LEU A 11 -0.55 -7.61 11.46
CA LEU A 11 -0.49 -7.07 10.10
C LEU A 11 -0.09 -8.15 9.10
N LEU A 12 0.94 -8.95 9.40
CA LEU A 12 1.37 -10.06 8.54
C LEU A 12 0.23 -11.06 8.31
N THR A 13 -0.46 -11.45 9.38
CA THR A 13 -1.63 -12.35 9.29
C THR A 13 -2.74 -11.76 8.41
N PHE A 14 -2.97 -10.45 8.49
CA PHE A 14 -3.94 -9.77 7.64
C PHE A 14 -3.50 -9.76 6.17
N VAL A 15 -2.25 -9.38 5.90
CA VAL A 15 -1.67 -9.33 4.55
C VAL A 15 -1.73 -10.70 3.90
N GLU A 16 -1.28 -11.76 4.58
CA GLU A 16 -1.34 -13.14 4.07
C GLU A 16 -2.75 -13.58 3.66
N ARG A 17 -3.77 -13.16 4.42
CA ARG A 17 -5.17 -13.45 4.09
C ARG A 17 -5.67 -12.67 2.89
N ALA A 18 -5.25 -11.41 2.76
CA ALA A 18 -5.73 -10.51 1.72
C ALA A 18 -5.06 -10.73 0.36
N VAL A 19 -3.76 -11.04 0.34
CA VAL A 19 -2.98 -11.17 -0.91
C VAL A 19 -2.48 -12.60 -1.18
N GLY A 20 -2.62 -13.51 -0.21
CA GLY A 20 -2.07 -14.86 -0.27
C GLY A 20 -0.63 -14.92 0.25
N LYS A 21 -0.07 -16.14 0.31
CA LYS A 21 1.35 -16.35 0.63
C LYS A 21 2.22 -16.10 -0.61
N PRO A 22 3.45 -15.59 -0.44
CA PRO A 22 4.43 -15.57 -1.52
C PRO A 22 4.59 -16.97 -2.12
N LEU A 23 4.37 -17.14 -3.43
CA LEU A 23 4.39 -18.46 -4.07
C LEU A 23 5.81 -19.02 -4.25
N PHE A 24 6.87 -18.23 -4.06
CA PHE A 24 8.25 -18.66 -4.24
C PHE A 24 9.22 -17.99 -3.26
N GLY A 25 9.82 -18.79 -2.39
CA GLY A 25 11.27 -18.83 -2.22
C GLY A 25 11.93 -17.93 -1.18
N GLU A 26 11.43 -16.74 -0.87
CA GLU A 26 12.01 -15.87 0.18
C GLU A 26 10.90 -15.15 0.96
N ASP A 27 10.33 -15.88 1.92
CA ASP A 27 9.38 -15.36 2.91
C ASP A 27 10.07 -14.38 3.86
N HIS A 28 9.80 -13.10 3.68
CA HIS A 28 9.04 -12.36 4.67
C HIS A 28 8.64 -11.02 4.06
N PHE A 29 7.35 -10.70 4.15
CA PHE A 29 6.94 -9.31 4.15
C PHE A 29 7.85 -8.53 5.11
N THR A 30 8.40 -7.42 4.65
CA THR A 30 9.23 -6.53 5.45
C THR A 30 8.48 -5.23 5.66
N ARG A 31 8.95 -4.40 6.61
CA ARG A 31 8.36 -3.07 6.82
C ARG A 31 8.50 -2.17 5.58
N ASP A 32 9.46 -2.48 4.71
CA ASP A 32 9.70 -1.77 3.45
C ASP A 32 8.89 -2.33 2.27
N THR A 33 8.11 -3.41 2.47
CA THR A 33 7.27 -3.98 1.41
C THR A 33 6.22 -2.96 0.94
N ASP A 34 6.30 -2.58 -0.34
CA ASP A 34 5.38 -1.64 -0.98
C ASP A 34 4.10 -2.35 -1.46
N LEU A 35 2.93 -1.77 -1.13
CA LEU A 35 1.64 -2.34 -1.49
C LEU A 35 1.44 -2.48 -3.00
N ASN A 36 1.98 -1.56 -3.81
CA ASN A 36 1.79 -1.60 -5.26
C ASN A 36 2.82 -2.51 -5.94
N HIS A 37 4.10 -2.33 -5.64
CA HIS A 37 5.19 -3.01 -6.32
C HIS A 37 5.43 -4.44 -5.82
N ASP A 38 5.50 -4.61 -4.50
CA ASP A 38 5.90 -5.89 -3.92
C ASP A 38 4.70 -6.82 -3.71
N LEU A 39 3.52 -6.26 -3.45
CA LEU A 39 2.27 -7.02 -3.33
C LEU A 39 1.43 -7.05 -4.63
N ASP A 40 1.90 -6.40 -5.69
CA ASP A 40 1.22 -6.29 -7.00
C ASP A 40 -0.24 -5.83 -6.88
N LEU A 41 -0.52 -4.88 -5.98
CA LEU A 41 -1.84 -4.30 -5.82
C LEU A 41 -1.97 -3.04 -6.69
N ASN A 42 -2.91 -3.07 -7.64
CA ASN A 42 -3.31 -1.87 -8.34
C ASN A 42 -4.05 -0.88 -7.40
N PRO A 43 -4.23 0.40 -7.79
CA PRO A 43 -4.85 1.41 -6.91
C PRO A 43 -6.24 1.06 -6.36
N ASP A 44 -7.07 0.38 -7.14
CA ASP A 44 -8.40 -0.06 -6.71
C ASP A 44 -8.29 -1.13 -5.61
N ARG A 45 -7.37 -2.09 -5.78
CA ARG A 45 -7.08 -3.12 -4.78
C ARG A 45 -6.42 -2.54 -3.53
N ILE A 46 -5.57 -1.52 -3.65
CA ILE A 46 -5.00 -0.80 -2.51
C ILE A 46 -6.11 -0.11 -1.71
N SER A 47 -7.04 0.56 -2.39
CA SER A 47 -8.17 1.23 -1.73
C SER A 47 -9.05 0.24 -0.95
N ALA A 48 -9.37 -0.91 -1.56
CA ALA A 48 -10.12 -1.97 -0.90
C ALA A 48 -9.33 -2.56 0.29
N PHE A 49 -8.06 -2.87 0.09
CA PHE A 49 -7.16 -3.38 1.12
C PHE A 49 -7.08 -2.46 2.33
N LEU A 50 -6.87 -1.15 2.14
CA LEU A 50 -6.81 -0.17 3.22
C LEU A 50 -8.15 0.02 3.93
N THR A 51 -9.27 -0.11 3.21
CA THR A 51 -10.61 -0.04 3.80
C THR A 51 -10.83 -1.22 4.74
N GLU A 52 -10.52 -2.44 4.28
CA GLU A 52 -10.66 -3.65 5.09
C GLU A 52 -9.68 -3.65 6.27
N TRP A 53 -8.43 -3.25 6.03
CA TRP A 53 -7.39 -3.17 7.05
C TRP A 53 -7.75 -2.15 8.15
N SER A 54 -8.14 -0.93 7.78
CA SER A 54 -8.47 0.11 8.76
C SER A 54 -9.71 -0.26 9.58
N ALA A 55 -10.70 -0.93 8.98
CA ALA A 55 -11.85 -1.46 9.71
C ALA A 55 -11.47 -2.61 10.66
N ALA A 56 -10.56 -3.50 10.24
CA ALA A 56 -10.13 -4.65 11.06
C ALA A 56 -9.34 -4.21 12.31
N PHE A 57 -8.59 -3.11 12.22
CA PHE A 57 -7.72 -2.65 13.30
C PHE A 57 -8.16 -1.33 13.96
N ASP A 58 -9.37 -0.85 13.64
CA ASP A 58 -9.96 0.39 14.18
C ASP A 58 -9.06 1.63 14.00
N ILE A 59 -8.56 1.81 12.78
CA ILE A 59 -7.63 2.89 12.43
C ILE A 59 -8.38 4.12 11.95
N ASP A 60 -8.12 5.27 12.59
CA ASP A 60 -8.62 6.55 12.10
C ASP A 60 -7.88 7.00 10.83
N MET A 61 -8.57 6.91 9.69
CA MET A 61 -8.05 7.26 8.36
C MET A 61 -8.40 8.68 7.92
N ARG A 62 -8.94 9.56 8.80
CA ARG A 62 -9.35 10.93 8.40
C ARG A 62 -8.23 11.77 7.78
N ALA A 63 -6.97 11.46 8.11
CA ALA A 63 -5.80 12.16 7.60
C ALA A 63 -5.16 11.48 6.36
N PHE A 64 -5.69 10.34 5.91
CA PHE A 64 -5.14 9.61 4.77
C PHE A 64 -5.61 10.23 3.44
N ASP A 65 -4.66 10.43 2.52
CA ASP A 65 -4.93 10.88 1.15
C ASP A 65 -4.16 9.99 0.17
N ILE A 66 -4.89 9.15 -0.57
CA ILE A 66 -4.30 8.23 -1.56
C ILE A 66 -3.61 8.98 -2.72
N THR A 67 -4.00 10.22 -2.99
CA THR A 67 -3.40 11.03 -4.07
C THR A 67 -1.99 11.49 -3.75
N HIS A 68 -1.62 11.52 -2.46
CA HIS A 68 -0.24 11.74 -2.00
C HIS A 68 0.71 10.59 -2.38
N TYR A 69 0.20 9.36 -2.33
CA TYR A 69 0.97 8.15 -2.61
C TYR A 69 0.92 7.72 -4.08
N TYR A 70 -0.20 8.00 -4.76
CA TYR A 70 -0.40 7.62 -6.16
C TYR A 70 -1.04 8.76 -6.96
N PRO A 71 -0.34 9.89 -7.19
CA PRO A 71 -0.91 11.07 -7.85
C PRO A 71 -1.39 10.78 -9.29
N ALA A 72 -0.80 9.79 -9.98
CA ALA A 72 -1.24 9.33 -11.29
C ALA A 72 -2.60 8.62 -11.29
N SER A 73 -3.12 8.18 -10.14
CA SER A 73 -4.46 7.57 -10.01
C SER A 73 -5.60 8.56 -10.28
N THR A 74 -5.31 9.87 -10.29
CA THR A 74 -6.24 10.93 -10.69
C THR A 74 -6.29 11.19 -12.20
N LEU A 75 -5.42 10.54 -12.99
CA LEU A 75 -5.52 10.59 -14.44
C LEU A 75 -6.77 9.81 -14.86
N SER A 76 -7.68 10.45 -15.61
CA SER A 76 -8.83 9.72 -16.18
C SER A 76 -8.33 8.45 -16.86
N LEU A 77 -9.10 7.35 -16.78
CA LEU A 77 -8.74 6.05 -17.35
C LEU A 77 -8.19 6.19 -18.79
N SER A 78 -8.74 7.13 -19.55
CA SER A 78 -8.30 7.52 -20.90
C SER A 78 -6.87 8.06 -20.98
N ARG A 79 -6.47 8.93 -20.04
CA ARG A 79 -5.13 9.53 -19.97
C ARG A 79 -4.11 8.57 -19.36
N PHE A 80 -4.52 7.74 -18.39
CA PHE A 80 -3.71 6.64 -17.88
C PHE A 80 -3.38 5.64 -18.99
N LEU A 81 -4.38 5.17 -19.75
CA LEU A 81 -4.19 4.27 -20.88
C LEU A 81 -3.31 4.88 -21.98
N LEU A 82 -3.46 6.17 -22.27
CA LEU A 82 -2.61 6.87 -23.26
C LEU A 82 -1.14 6.97 -22.82
N THR A 83 -0.89 7.19 -21.52
CA THR A 83 0.47 7.23 -20.96
C THR A 83 1.08 5.83 -20.91
N VAL A 84 0.28 4.82 -20.54
CA VAL A 84 0.66 3.39 -20.57
C VAL A 84 0.96 2.90 -21.99
N PHE A 85 0.19 3.33 -22.99
CA PHE A 85 0.38 2.91 -24.38
C PHE A 85 1.57 3.60 -25.06
N LYS A 86 1.98 4.78 -24.57
CA LYS A 86 3.12 5.56 -25.13
C LYS A 86 4.44 5.32 -24.41
N ALA A 87 4.44 4.73 -23.23
CA ALA A 87 5.66 4.47 -22.47
C ALA A 87 6.09 3.00 -22.64
N PRO A 88 7.27 2.69 -23.23
CA PRO A 88 7.87 1.38 -23.03
C PRO A 88 8.20 1.28 -21.54
N PHE A 89 7.53 0.39 -20.81
CA PHE A 89 7.63 0.27 -19.36
C PHE A 89 9.07 0.01 -18.91
N SER A 90 9.80 1.09 -18.61
CA SER A 90 11.08 1.07 -17.93
C SER A 90 10.94 1.67 -16.53
N ARG A 91 11.79 1.20 -15.61
CA ARG A 91 11.90 1.58 -14.20
C ARG A 91 11.80 3.10 -13.96
N ALA A 92 12.48 3.89 -14.80
CA ALA A 92 12.52 5.34 -14.71
C ALA A 92 11.15 6.02 -14.94
N SER A 93 10.30 5.48 -15.81
CA SER A 93 8.99 6.07 -16.12
C SER A 93 7.99 5.91 -14.96
N ARG A 94 8.19 4.92 -14.09
CA ARG A 94 7.35 4.69 -12.89
C ARG A 94 7.81 5.57 -11.72
N ASP A 95 9.12 5.74 -11.55
CA ASP A 95 9.70 6.66 -10.56
C ASP A 95 9.35 8.13 -10.88
N THR A 96 9.25 8.48 -12.17
CA THR A 96 8.88 9.84 -12.63
C THR A 96 7.41 10.20 -12.35
N LEU A 97 6.55 9.23 -12.02
CA LEU A 97 5.15 9.49 -11.65
C LEU A 97 4.96 9.89 -10.18
N GLY A 98 6.05 9.99 -9.39
CA GLY A 98 6.15 10.89 -8.24
C GLY A 98 5.24 10.62 -7.05
N GLY A 99 4.81 9.37 -6.85
CA GLY A 99 4.11 8.96 -5.64
C GLY A 99 5.06 8.53 -4.53
N CYS A 100 4.81 8.91 -3.28
CA CYS A 100 5.47 8.26 -2.14
C CYS A 100 5.02 6.79 -2.07
N GLN A 101 5.95 5.87 -1.81
CA GLN A 101 5.62 4.46 -1.57
C GLN A 101 4.67 4.32 -0.38
N LEU A 102 3.77 3.36 -0.46
CA LEU A 102 2.87 3.00 0.64
C LEU A 102 3.30 1.62 1.12
N ILE A 103 4.07 1.59 2.21
CA ILE A 103 4.75 0.39 2.71
C ILE A 103 4.11 -0.16 3.98
N LEU A 104 4.31 -1.45 4.26
CA LEU A 104 3.73 -2.12 5.43
C LEU A 104 4.13 -1.49 6.78
N GLY A 105 5.33 -0.93 6.89
CA GLY A 105 5.78 -0.23 8.12
C GLY A 105 4.93 1.00 8.45
N MET A 106 4.33 1.66 7.44
CA MET A 106 3.41 2.78 7.68
C MET A 106 2.07 2.29 8.26
N LEU A 107 1.61 1.13 7.81
CA LEU A 107 0.39 0.49 8.35
C LEU A 107 0.64 0.03 9.78
N GLU A 108 1.77 -0.62 10.05
CA GLU A 108 2.16 -0.99 11.40
C GLU A 108 2.21 0.23 12.33
N ALA A 109 2.85 1.32 11.90
CA ALA A 109 2.88 2.55 12.68
C ALA A 109 1.46 3.06 12.97
N ALA A 110 0.58 3.09 11.97
CA ALA A 110 -0.80 3.51 12.16
C ALA A 110 -1.56 2.59 13.14
N MET A 111 -1.29 1.29 13.16
CA MET A 111 -1.83 0.36 14.16
C MET A 111 -1.35 0.67 15.58
N LEU A 112 -0.08 1.05 15.74
CA LEU A 112 0.46 1.43 17.05
C LEU A 112 -0.14 2.75 17.57
N TYR A 113 -0.42 3.69 16.67
CA TYR A 113 -1.00 4.99 17.02
C TYR A 113 -2.54 5.04 16.99
N GLY A 114 -3.20 4.02 16.44
CA GLY A 114 -4.65 3.98 16.21
C GLY A 114 -5.15 4.97 15.15
N LYS A 115 -4.26 5.54 14.34
CA LYS A 115 -4.59 6.54 13.33
C LYS A 115 -3.51 6.64 12.26
N TRP A 116 -3.90 7.03 11.05
CA TRP A 116 -2.95 7.43 10.04
C TRP A 116 -2.26 8.74 10.44
N PRO A 117 -0.92 8.83 10.38
CA PRO A 117 -0.23 10.10 10.60
C PRO A 117 -0.64 11.11 9.52
N ALA A 118 -0.83 12.37 9.91
CA ALA A 118 -1.07 13.41 8.92
C ALA A 118 0.19 13.63 8.07
N SER A 119 0.02 13.58 6.75
CA SER A 119 1.05 13.84 5.74
C SER A 119 1.39 15.33 5.65
#